data_AF-A0A8T7HHV9-F1
#
_entry.id   AF-A0A8T7HHV9-F1
#
_cell.length_a   1.000
_cell.length_b   1.000
_cell.length_c   1.000
_cell.angle_alpha   90.00
_cell.angle_beta   90.00
_cell.angle_gamma   90.00
#
_symmetry.space_group_name_H-M   'P 1'
#
loop_
_entity.id
_entity.type
_entity.pdbx_description
1 polymer ?
#
loop_
_entity_poly.entity_id
_entity_poly.type
_entity_poly.pdbx_seq_one_letter_code
_entity_poly.pdbx_strand_id
1 'polypeptide(L)' 'MNEEEIIKKATEYVNLFGYIQWNELKTINFDNDSSTWIVSFSAKQNDTNDIFSYTLEIDEVSGDISNMQMIDD' A
#
# COMPACT_ATOMS: atom_id res chain seq x y z
N MET A 1 -3.18 -8.38 -12.78
CA MET A 1 -2.07 -7.42 -12.77
C MET A 1 -0.81 -8.13 -12.30
N ASN A 2 0.37 -7.62 -12.65
CA ASN A 2 1.62 -8.13 -12.09
C ASN A 2 2.05 -7.33 -10.85
N GLU A 3 3.02 -7.85 -10.08
CA GLU A 3 3.50 -7.20 -8.86
C GLU A 3 4.00 -5.76 -9.10
N GLU A 4 4.69 -5.49 -10.21
CA GLU A 4 5.20 -4.15 -10.53
C GLU A 4 4.06 -3.13 -10.74
N GLU A 5 2.99 -3.54 -11.41
CA GLU A 5 1.78 -2.71 -11.60
C GLU A 5 1.11 -2.40 -10.26
N ILE A 6 1.02 -3.40 -9.37
CA ILE A 6 0.43 -3.26 -8.04
C ILE A 6 1.24 -2.30 -7.17
N ILE A 7 2.57 -2.46 -7.14
CA ILE A 7 3.48 -1.58 -6.38
C ILE A 7 3.38 -0.14 -6.88
N LYS A 8 3.38 0.05 -8.21
CA LYS A 8 3.24 1.38 -8.81
C LYS A 8 1.91 2.03 -8.41
N LYS A 9 0.80 1.30 -8.51
CA LYS A 9 -0.53 1.80 -8.17
C LYS A 9 -0.64 2.17 -6.68
N ALA A 10 -0.12 1.31 -5.80
CA ALA A 10 -0.06 1.56 -4.36
C ALA A 10 0.78 2.81 -4.05
N THR A 11 1.95 2.95 -4.66
CA THR A 11 2.85 4.10 -4.48
C THR A 11 2.19 5.40 -4.93
N GLU A 12 1.57 5.40 -6.11
CA GLU A 12 0.85 6.56 -6.65
C GLU A 12 -0.29 6.96 -5.72
N TYR A 13 -1.12 6.01 -5.28
CA TYR A 13 -2.23 6.25 -4.36
C TYR A 13 -1.79 6.85 -3.02
N VAL A 14 -0.77 6.25 -2.39
CA VAL A 14 -0.26 6.72 -1.08
C VAL A 14 0.26 8.16 -1.17
N ASN A 15 0.92 8.51 -2.26
CA ASN A 15 1.47 9.86 -2.45
C ASN A 15 0.39 10.92 -2.75
N LEU A 16 -0.88 10.55 -2.99
CA LEU A 16 -1.99 11.50 -3.16
C LEU A 16 -2.48 12.10 -1.84
N PHE A 17 -2.25 11.44 -0.70
CA PHE A 17 -2.78 11.86 0.59
C PHE A 17 -2.17 13.16 1.13
N GLY A 18 -0.94 13.49 0.72
CA GLY A 18 -0.26 14.74 1.10
C GLY A 18 0.24 14.80 2.55
N TYR A 19 -0.33 14.04 3.48
CA TYR A 19 0.16 13.93 4.87
C TYR A 19 1.14 12.76 5.07
N ILE A 20 1.16 11.79 4.15
CA ILE A 20 2.14 10.71 4.09
C ILE A 20 2.79 10.63 2.71
N GLN A 21 3.98 10.03 2.68
CA GLN A 21 4.70 9.70 1.46
C GLN A 21 5.21 8.27 1.53
N TRP A 22 5.08 7.52 0.43
CA TRP A 22 5.66 6.18 0.31
C TRP A 22 7.16 6.20 0.60
N ASN A 23 7.63 5.27 1.44
CA ASN A 23 9.04 5.15 1.79
C ASN A 23 9.64 3.84 1.24
N GLU A 24 9.09 2.68 1.61
CA GLU A 24 9.66 1.38 1.24
C GLU A 24 8.57 0.29 1.19
N LEU A 25 8.66 -0.61 0.20
CA LEU A 25 7.85 -1.83 0.16
C LEU A 25 8.34 -2.83 1.21
N LYS A 26 7.44 -3.36 2.05
CA LYS A 26 7.77 -4.44 2.99
C LYS A 26 7.42 -5.81 2.41
N THR A 27 6.16 -6.01 2.04
CA THR A 27 5.67 -7.29 1.50
C THR A 27 4.57 -7.05 0.47
N ILE A 28 4.43 -7.99 -0.44
CA ILE A 28 3.33 -8.07 -1.39
C ILE A 28 2.93 -9.54 -1.50
N ASN A 29 1.65 -9.83 -1.28
CA ASN A 29 1.10 -11.18 -1.36
C ASN A 29 -0.21 -11.15 -2.15
N PHE A 30 -0.43 -12.17 -2.96
CA PHE A 30 -1.70 -12.37 -3.64
C PHE A 30 -2.58 -13.36 -2.85
N ASP A 31 -3.74 -12.90 -2.41
CA ASP A 31 -4.79 -13.75 -1.84
C ASP A 31 -5.68 -14.27 -2.99
N ASN A 32 -5.54 -15.57 -3.29
CA ASN A 32 -6.30 -16.22 -4.35
C ASN A 32 -7.79 -16.38 -4.01
N ASP A 33 -8.14 -16.47 -2.72
CA ASP A 33 -9.53 -16.70 -2.30
C ASP A 33 -10.37 -15.43 -2.49
N SER A 34 -9.80 -14.27 -2.16
CA SER A 34 -10.45 -12.97 -2.38
C SER A 34 -10.10 -12.30 -3.71
N SER A 35 -9.16 -12.86 -4.48
CA SER A 35 -8.59 -12.23 -5.69
C SER A 35 -8.07 -10.82 -5.41
N THR A 36 -7.28 -10.68 -4.35
CA THR A 36 -6.81 -9.38 -3.85
C THR A 36 -5.31 -9.41 -3.59
N TRP A 37 -4.62 -8.32 -3.93
CA TRP A 37 -3.25 -8.09 -3.52
C TRP A 37 -3.21 -7.38 -2.18
N ILE A 38 -2.49 -7.96 -1.22
CA ILE A 38 -2.22 -7.36 0.08
C ILE A 38 -0.82 -6.76 0.02
N VAL A 39 -0.73 -5.44 0.13
CA VAL A 39 0.53 -4.70 0.05
C VAL A 39 0.84 -4.13 1.42
N SER A 40 2.00 -4.47 1.97
CA SER A 40 2.51 -3.85 3.20
C SER A 40 3.73 -2.99 2.88
N PHE A 41 3.78 -1.80 3.46
CA PHE A 41 4.81 -0.80 3.15
C PHE A 41 5.06 0.09 4.36
N SER A 42 6.17 0.82 4.33
CA SER A 42 6.39 1.94 5.23
C SER A 42 6.11 3.25 4.51
N ALA A 43 5.55 4.21 5.24
CA ALA A 43 5.35 5.56 4.77
C ALA A 43 5.84 6.57 5.81
N LYS A 44 6.39 7.67 5.32
CA LYS A 44 6.87 8.79 6.12
C LYS A 44 5.74 9.79 6.32
N GLN A 45 5.50 10.19 7.57
CA GLN A 45 4.61 11.30 7.93
C GLN A 45 5.31 12.62 7.60
N ASN A 46 4.65 13.48 6.83
CA ASN A 46 5.25 14.73 6.37
C ASN A 46 5.42 15.74 7.51
N ASP A 47 4.54 15.71 8.51
CA ASP A 47 4.55 16.67 9.61
C ASP A 47 5.62 16.36 10.67
N THR A 48 5.87 15.08 10.96
CA THR A 48 6.78 14.66 12.03
C THR A 48 8.09 14.05 11.54
N ASN A 49 8.17 13.68 10.26
CA ASN A 49 9.21 12.83 9.67
C ASN A 49 9.28 11.39 10.23
N ASP A 50 8.33 10.97 11.06
CA ASP A 50 8.25 9.60 11.54
C ASP A 50 7.90 8.64 10.41
N ILE A 51 8.31 7.38 10.55
CA ILE A 51 8.02 6.31 9.59
C ILE A 51 7.11 5.30 10.28
N PHE A 52 5.97 5.02 9.66
CA PHE A 52 5.02 4.02 10.13
C PHE A 52 4.76 2.96 9.07
N SER A 53 4.32 1.80 9.54
CA SER A 53 3.94 0.67 8.71
C SER A 53 2.47 0.76 8.34
N TYR A 54 2.15 0.39 7.10
CA TYR A 54 0.80 0.39 6.57
C TYR A 54 0.56 -0.89 5.79
N THR A 55 -0.71 -1.24 5.67
CA THR A 55 -1.20 -2.19 4.68
C THR A 55 -2.32 -1.57 3.86
N LEU A 56 -2.49 -2.04 2.63
CA LEU A 56 -3.64 -1.77 1.78
C LEU A 56 -3.94 -3.00 0.93
N GLU A 57 -5.16 -3.04 0.41
CA GLU A 57 -5.65 -4.08 -0.49
C GLU A 57 -5.90 -3.52 -1.88
N ILE A 58 -5.60 -4.32 -2.92
CA ILE A 58 -5.89 -3.99 -4.32
C ILE A 58 -6.60 -5.16 -4.98
N ASP A 59 -7.86 -4.95 -5.40
CA ASP A 59 -8.63 -5.96 -6.11
C ASP A 59 -8.00 -6.29 -7.47
N GLU A 60 -7.80 -7.57 -7.80
CA GLU A 60 -7.06 -8.00 -8.99
C GLU A 60 -7.77 -7.68 -10.32
N VAL A 61 -9.10 -7.54 -10.30
CA VAL A 61 -9.91 -7.37 -11.51
C VAL A 61 -10.15 -5.89 -11.82
N SER A 62 -10.60 -5.13 -10.82
CA SER A 62 -10.90 -3.69 -10.91
C SER A 62 -9.67 -2.83 -10.66
N GLY A 63 -8.73 -3.33 -9.85
CA GLY A 63 -7.62 -2.55 -9.30
C GLY A 63 -8.06 -1.57 -8.21
N ASP A 64 -9.29 -1.64 -7.70
CA ASP A 64 -9.74 -0.73 -6.65
C ASP A 64 -8.91 -0.92 -5.38
N ILE A 65 -8.56 0.19 -4.73
CA ILE A 65 -7.75 0.21 -3.53
C ILE A 65 -8.65 0.36 -2.32
N SER A 66 -8.47 -0.51 -1.32
CA SER A 66 -9.28 -0.54 -0.11
C SER A 66 -8.43 -0.87 1.12
N ASN A 67 -9.08 -0.86 2.29
CA ASN A 67 -8.53 -1.32 3.56
C ASN A 67 -7.16 -0.73 3.95
N MET A 68 -6.90 0.52 3.57
CA MET A 68 -5.67 1.19 3.95
C MET A 68 -5.68 1.50 5.45
N GLN A 69 -4.74 0.91 6.17
CA GLN A 69 -4.63 1.05 7.62
C GLN A 69 -3.17 1.07 8.07
N MET A 70 -2.89 1.84 9.12
CA MET A 70 -1.61 1.77 9.83
C MET A 70 -1.57 0.48 10.64
N ILE A 71 -0.42 -0.19 10.65
CA ILE A 71 -0.19 -1.42 11.41
C ILE A 71 0.97 -1.21 12.38
N ASP A 72 0.88 -1.82 13.56
CA ASP A 72 2.01 -1.93 14.47
C ASP A 72 2.97 -3.03 13.96
N ASP A 73 4.29 -2.79 14.07
CA ASP A 73 5.32 -3.82 13.84
C ASP A 73 5.37 -4.84 14.99
#